data_AF-A0A935RY25-F1
#
_entry.id   AF-A0A935RY25-F1
#
_cell.length_a   1.000
_cell.length_b   1.000
_cell.length_c   1.000
_cell.angle_alpha   90.00
_cell.angle_beta   90.00
_cell.angle_gamma   90.00
#
_symmetry.space_group_name_H-M   'P 1'
#
loop_
_entity.id
_entity.type
_entity.pdbx_description
1 polymer ?
#
loop_
_entity_poly.entity_id
_entity_poly.type
_entity_poly.pdbx_seq_one_letter_code
_entity_poly.pdbx_strand_id
1 'polypeptide(L)'
;MIKTVCLSILILITFGGLFGQPPTNRYTAQLFSTVTETTNIKFSTNVPKPNPGGGFYETTTGYPLNVDEFSTTNVNLYMNIFQPTGDTLKKRPVVIICFGGGFVSGSKDNFNIRLIAQELSKRGFVTAVIDYRLGMNVFDDALSMRAVYRGVQDGRSAVRFFKADAAGSNIYRVDPNQIYIGGHSAGAFVATHNAYLDLESERPASTYEYPQGCGLFDTSICWCQDQGCLDCVGDNNSFSGKAKAVFSLAGAVGFTSYLENSGDPKIIMFHSTDDGTVPYNSGQPFGNVSGLIIGFDLPVVYGSLPMKQRADIIQLQNKFNSYTNRGHSVHEATSMSLYSDIVPEISNWFFSQLLQPELHIISGKKYVCNSDLVQSYSTNQGLATYYHWEVTGGNILNNNPLSSIVTIQWNMNAPVHQVKLTPYSIWDAKGTPTELDVIIATEFQNTWTATSDMWTNTNNWSLLALPESCHNIAVPNQSSPIEIILQSQQTYHIKSLTIGTNAKLTVRHPALLLVKDQE
;
A
#
# COMPACT_ATOMS: atom_id res chain seq x y z
N MET A 1 59.11 11.35 -42.53
CA MET A 1 58.64 10.87 -41.20
C MET A 1 57.19 11.29 -41.06
N ILE A 2 56.35 10.44 -40.45
CA ILE A 2 54.87 10.49 -40.33
C ILE A 2 54.17 9.48 -41.26
N LYS A 3 53.87 8.32 -40.67
CA LYS A 3 52.94 7.30 -41.17
C LYS A 3 51.52 7.77 -40.82
N THR A 4 50.64 7.85 -41.81
CA THR A 4 49.20 8.00 -41.61
C THR A 4 48.61 6.64 -41.22
N VAL A 5 48.14 6.52 -39.98
CA VAL A 5 47.41 5.35 -39.48
C VAL A 5 45.92 5.58 -39.77
N CYS A 6 45.35 4.79 -40.68
CA CYS A 6 43.90 4.66 -40.83
C CYS A 6 43.34 3.91 -39.63
N LEU A 7 42.68 4.63 -38.71
CA LEU A 7 41.90 4.03 -37.63
C LEU A 7 40.44 3.91 -38.12
N SER A 8 40.05 2.70 -38.51
CA SER A 8 38.67 2.36 -38.80
C SER A 8 37.86 2.41 -37.50
N ILE A 9 37.11 3.50 -37.30
CA ILE A 9 36.17 3.63 -36.20
C ILE A 9 34.98 2.71 -36.51
N LEU A 10 34.97 1.55 -35.86
CA LEU A 10 33.81 0.68 -35.77
C LEU A 10 32.76 1.42 -34.93
N ILE A 11 31.81 2.08 -35.58
CA ILE A 11 30.63 2.63 -34.92
C ILE A 11 29.79 1.42 -34.47
N LEU A 12 29.98 1.01 -33.21
CA LEU A 12 29.01 0.18 -32.52
C LEU A 12 27.74 1.03 -32.35
N ILE A 13 26.80 0.87 -33.27
CA ILE A 13 25.41 1.24 -33.03
C ILE A 13 24.88 0.20 -32.06
N THR A 14 24.99 0.48 -30.77
CA THR A 14 24.24 -0.25 -29.75
C THR A 14 22.76 0.06 -29.97
N PHE A 15 22.06 -0.88 -30.59
CA PHE A 15 20.60 -0.94 -30.50
C PHE A 15 20.24 -1.12 -29.01
N GLY A 16 19.95 0.00 -28.35
CA GLY A 16 19.37 0.01 -27.01
C GLY A 16 17.96 -0.55 -27.08
N GLY A 17 17.83 -1.86 -26.84
CA GLY A 17 16.55 -2.49 -26.56
C GLY A 17 15.91 -1.82 -25.33
N LEU A 18 14.74 -1.23 -25.56
CA LEU A 18 13.80 -0.64 -24.60
C LEU A 18 13.24 -1.70 -23.63
N PHE A 19 14.04 -2.35 -22.78
CA PHE A 19 13.53 -3.12 -21.63
C PHE A 19 14.54 -3.14 -20.48
N GLY A 20 14.29 -2.33 -19.44
CA GLY A 20 14.95 -2.37 -18.13
C GLY A 20 14.36 -1.25 -17.27
N GLN A 21 13.69 -1.51 -16.14
CA GLN A 21 14.11 -2.31 -14.98
C GLN A 21 12.92 -3.09 -14.37
N PRO A 22 13.13 -4.23 -13.69
CA PRO A 22 13.56 -4.27 -12.26
C PRO A 22 14.59 -5.41 -11.99
N PRO A 23 15.35 -5.41 -10.87
CA PRO A 23 14.81 -5.46 -9.51
C PRO A 23 15.28 -4.30 -8.63
N THR A 24 14.37 -3.38 -8.31
CA THR A 24 14.58 -2.33 -7.30
C THR A 24 13.85 -2.70 -6.00
N ASN A 25 14.35 -2.24 -4.85
CA ASN A 25 13.65 -2.32 -3.57
C ASN A 25 12.71 -1.11 -3.40
N ARG A 26 11.95 -0.76 -4.46
CA ARG A 26 11.04 0.40 -4.46
C ARG A 26 10.04 0.26 -3.31
N TYR A 27 9.80 1.37 -2.62
CA TYR A 27 8.98 1.51 -1.41
C TYR A 27 9.50 0.80 -0.15
N THR A 28 10.57 0.01 -0.20
CA THR A 28 11.15 -0.65 0.99
C THR A 28 12.56 -0.16 1.32
N ALA A 29 13.23 0.46 0.36
CA ALA A 29 14.51 1.16 0.55
C ALA A 29 14.52 2.51 -0.18
N GLN A 30 15.44 3.39 0.20
CA GLN A 30 15.74 4.59 -0.59
C GLN A 30 16.29 4.14 -1.95
N LEU A 31 15.57 4.47 -3.01
CA LEU A 31 15.93 4.16 -4.39
C LEU A 31 16.52 5.39 -5.11
N PHE A 32 16.04 6.58 -4.73
CA PHE A 32 16.45 7.85 -5.34
C PHE A 32 17.32 8.63 -4.36
N SER A 33 18.42 9.20 -4.84
CA SER A 33 19.34 10.01 -4.04
C SER A 33 18.85 11.44 -3.81
N THR A 34 18.00 11.95 -4.71
CA THR A 34 17.49 13.32 -4.68
C THR A 34 16.00 13.38 -4.98
N VAL A 35 15.37 14.47 -4.52
CA VAL A 35 13.95 14.78 -4.73
C VAL A 35 13.81 16.17 -5.32
N THR A 36 12.85 16.33 -6.22
CA THR A 36 12.45 17.62 -6.77
C THR A 36 11.26 18.14 -5.98
N GLU A 37 11.41 19.30 -5.34
CA GLU A 37 10.32 19.99 -4.63
C GLU A 37 9.72 21.08 -5.54
N THR A 38 8.40 21.05 -5.69
CA THR A 38 7.63 22.14 -6.31
C THR A 38 6.80 22.81 -5.22
N THR A 39 7.11 24.06 -4.92
CA THR A 39 6.51 24.79 -3.80
C THR A 39 5.28 25.59 -4.20
N ASN A 40 4.42 25.89 -3.22
CA ASN A 40 3.29 26.80 -3.36
C ASN A 40 2.31 26.44 -4.49
N ILE A 41 2.04 25.14 -4.67
CA ILE A 41 1.00 24.67 -5.57
C ILE A 41 -0.36 24.93 -4.92
N LYS A 42 -1.17 25.78 -5.53
CA LYS A 42 -2.53 26.06 -5.08
C LYS A 42 -3.43 24.86 -5.38
N PHE A 43 -4.11 24.33 -4.37
CA PHE A 43 -4.94 23.12 -4.52
C PHE A 43 -6.40 23.30 -4.11
N SER A 44 -6.72 24.41 -3.45
CA SER A 44 -8.07 24.77 -3.06
C SER A 44 -8.22 26.28 -3.03
N THR A 45 -9.34 26.80 -3.55
CA THR A 45 -9.60 28.23 -3.62
C THR A 45 -10.80 28.67 -2.80
N ASN A 46 -10.75 29.93 -2.34
CA ASN A 46 -11.86 30.63 -1.71
C ASN A 46 -12.54 29.86 -0.56
N VAL A 47 -11.77 29.15 0.26
CA VAL A 47 -12.32 28.41 1.40
C VAL A 47 -12.52 29.34 2.60
N PRO A 48 -13.68 29.29 3.29
CA PRO A 48 -13.98 30.19 4.40
C PRO A 48 -13.12 29.82 5.61
N LYS A 49 -12.30 30.77 6.07
CA LYS A 49 -11.50 30.66 7.28
C LYS A 49 -12.06 31.62 8.33
N PRO A 50 -12.30 31.19 9.57
CA PRO A 50 -12.81 32.09 10.61
C PRO A 50 -11.77 33.16 10.95
N ASN A 51 -12.27 34.34 11.27
CA ASN A 51 -11.46 35.47 11.70
C ASN A 51 -11.12 35.33 13.19
N PRO A 52 -9.98 35.89 13.66
CA PRO A 52 -9.69 35.96 15.09
C PRO A 52 -10.81 36.69 15.84
N GLY A 53 -11.31 36.11 16.94
CA GLY A 53 -12.32 36.76 17.80
C GLY A 53 -11.72 37.67 18.86
N GLY A 54 -10.39 37.72 18.95
CA GLY A 54 -9.64 38.54 19.88
C GLY A 54 -9.65 37.99 21.30
N GLY A 55 -9.63 38.90 22.27
CA GLY A 55 -9.53 38.56 23.68
C GLY A 55 -8.09 38.37 24.17
N PHE A 56 -7.95 38.13 25.47
CA PHE A 56 -6.67 38.13 26.16
C PHE A 56 -5.67 37.12 25.58
N TYR A 57 -6.13 35.88 25.36
CA TYR A 57 -5.26 34.78 24.91
C TYR A 57 -4.78 34.97 23.47
N GLU A 58 -5.64 35.33 22.52
CA GLU A 58 -5.21 35.60 21.13
C GLU A 58 -4.29 36.81 21.06
N THR A 59 -4.59 37.89 21.81
CA THR A 59 -3.76 39.11 21.85
C THR A 59 -2.37 38.83 22.42
N THR A 60 -2.29 38.01 23.47
CA THR A 60 -1.03 37.73 24.17
C THR A 60 -0.18 36.70 23.45
N THR A 61 -0.79 35.67 22.86
CA THR A 61 -0.06 34.56 22.23
C THR A 61 0.17 34.75 20.73
N GLY A 62 -0.66 35.55 20.05
CA GLY A 62 -0.68 35.67 18.60
C GLY A 62 -1.31 34.46 17.88
N TYR A 63 -1.86 33.49 18.62
CA TYR A 63 -2.52 32.32 18.04
C TYR A 63 -4.05 32.51 17.97
N PRO A 64 -4.72 32.01 16.90
CA PRO A 64 -6.17 32.08 16.74
C PRO A 64 -6.87 31.00 17.60
N LEU A 65 -6.89 31.22 18.92
CA LEU A 65 -7.41 30.32 19.97
C LEU A 65 -8.87 30.58 20.36
N ASN A 66 -9.47 31.68 19.89
CA ASN A 66 -10.84 32.11 20.18
C ASN A 66 -11.47 32.68 18.91
N VAL A 67 -11.45 31.92 17.81
CA VAL A 67 -11.95 32.42 16.52
C VAL A 67 -13.46 32.65 16.52
N ASP A 68 -13.90 33.62 15.72
CA ASP A 68 -15.29 33.90 15.45
C ASP A 68 -15.77 33.06 14.26
N GLU A 69 -16.49 31.98 14.54
CA GLU A 69 -16.99 31.04 13.53
C GLU A 69 -18.12 31.62 12.66
N PHE A 70 -18.77 32.69 13.14
CA PHE A 70 -19.75 33.48 12.40
C PHE A 70 -19.13 34.51 11.44
N SER A 71 -17.82 34.77 11.56
CA SER A 71 -17.12 35.79 10.78
C SER A 71 -15.97 35.15 10.01
N THR A 72 -16.12 34.98 8.69
CA THR A 72 -15.12 34.27 7.88
C THR A 72 -14.54 35.13 6.77
N THR A 73 -13.26 34.95 6.48
CA THR A 73 -12.59 35.47 5.28
C THR A 73 -12.16 34.31 4.40
N ASN A 74 -12.39 34.42 3.08
CA ASN A 74 -11.97 33.40 2.13
C ASN A 74 -10.45 33.41 1.93
N VAL A 75 -9.86 32.22 1.96
CA VAL A 75 -8.42 32.01 1.73
C VAL A 75 -8.19 30.96 0.64
N ASN A 76 -6.99 30.97 0.05
CA ASN A 76 -6.52 29.90 -0.81
C ASN A 76 -5.56 29.01 -0.02
N LEU A 77 -5.57 27.70 -0.31
CA LEU A 77 -4.66 26.73 0.31
C LEU A 77 -3.63 26.23 -0.69
N TYR A 78 -2.42 26.01 -0.18
CA TYR A 78 -1.25 25.66 -0.96
C TYR A 78 -0.60 24.39 -0.44
N MET A 79 0.18 23.73 -1.28
CA MET A 79 0.96 22.56 -0.92
C MET A 79 2.36 22.60 -1.54
N ASN A 80 3.30 21.89 -0.93
CA ASN A 80 4.60 21.60 -1.52
C ASN A 80 4.60 20.13 -1.95
N ILE A 81 4.92 19.86 -3.22
CA ILE A 81 4.94 18.50 -3.79
C ILE A 81 6.38 18.05 -4.01
N PHE A 82 6.71 16.86 -3.54
CA PHE A 82 8.02 16.23 -3.69
C PHE A 82 7.91 15.01 -4.60
N GLN A 83 8.78 14.97 -5.61
CA GLN A 83 8.86 13.86 -6.56
C GLN A 83 10.27 13.28 -6.57
N PRO A 84 10.43 11.96 -6.67
CA PRO A 84 11.74 11.35 -6.88
C PRO A 84 12.33 11.83 -8.21
N THR A 85 13.53 12.40 -8.16
CA THR A 85 14.20 12.94 -9.35
C THR A 85 14.60 11.80 -10.28
N GLY A 86 14.24 11.90 -11.56
CA GLY A 86 14.56 10.89 -12.57
C GLY A 86 13.62 9.68 -12.58
N ASP A 87 12.60 9.63 -11.73
CA ASP A 87 11.64 8.51 -11.74
C ASP A 87 10.74 8.53 -12.98
N THR A 88 10.81 7.44 -13.75
CA THR A 88 10.11 7.25 -15.02
C THR A 88 8.73 6.59 -14.87
N LEU A 89 8.39 6.10 -13.67
CA LEU A 89 7.11 5.41 -13.43
C LEU A 89 5.93 6.36 -13.71
N LYS A 90 4.93 5.84 -14.42
CA LYS A 90 3.79 6.63 -14.95
C LYS A 90 2.60 6.74 -14.00
N LYS A 91 2.52 5.84 -13.02
CA LYS A 91 1.47 5.80 -12.01
C LYS A 91 2.11 5.53 -10.66
N ARG A 92 2.28 6.57 -9.85
CA ARG A 92 2.95 6.51 -8.56
C ARG A 92 1.93 6.72 -7.43
N PRO A 93 2.03 5.96 -6.32
CA PRO A 93 1.24 6.25 -5.13
C PRO A 93 1.59 7.63 -4.55
N VAL A 94 0.57 8.30 -3.99
CA VAL A 94 0.70 9.62 -3.36
C VAL A 94 0.58 9.51 -1.85
N VAL A 95 1.42 10.22 -1.11
CA VAL A 95 1.26 10.42 0.34
C VAL A 95 1.11 11.90 0.66
N ILE A 96 -0.09 12.29 1.06
CA ILE A 96 -0.41 13.64 1.55
C ILE A 96 -0.07 13.69 3.04
N ILE A 97 0.61 14.73 3.50
CA ILE A 97 1.09 14.87 4.87
C ILE A 97 0.63 16.20 5.45
N CYS A 98 -0.07 16.13 6.59
CA CYS A 98 -0.59 17.28 7.31
C CYS A 98 0.30 17.56 8.53
N PHE A 99 0.73 18.80 8.71
CA PHE A 99 1.55 19.23 9.84
C PHE A 99 0.74 19.29 11.16
N GLY A 100 1.43 19.33 12.30
CA GLY A 100 0.81 19.48 13.63
C GLY A 100 0.44 20.92 13.99
N GLY A 101 0.40 21.26 15.28
CA GLY A 101 0.18 22.66 15.71
C GLY A 101 -1.26 23.01 16.13
N GLY A 102 -2.05 22.00 16.49
CA GLY A 102 -3.32 22.19 17.19
C GLY A 102 -4.40 22.94 16.42
N PHE A 103 -4.32 22.98 15.09
CA PHE A 103 -5.15 23.83 14.23
C PHE A 103 -4.96 25.35 14.45
N VAL A 104 -3.97 25.80 15.23
CA VAL A 104 -3.75 27.22 15.52
C VAL A 104 -2.39 27.73 15.05
N SER A 105 -1.48 26.83 14.70
CA SER A 105 -0.13 27.16 14.26
C SER A 105 0.42 26.13 13.27
N GLY A 106 1.51 26.48 12.61
CA GLY A 106 2.21 25.61 11.67
C GLY A 106 1.92 25.96 10.20
N SER A 107 2.58 25.23 9.31
CA SER A 107 2.39 25.33 7.85
C SER A 107 2.97 24.12 7.15
N LYS A 108 2.73 24.04 5.83
CA LYS A 108 3.38 23.08 4.93
C LYS A 108 4.91 23.14 4.90
N ASP A 109 5.50 24.19 5.48
CA ASP A 109 6.94 24.41 5.52
C ASP A 109 7.59 23.84 6.81
N ASN A 110 6.83 23.17 7.67
CA ASN A 110 7.37 22.47 8.85
C ASN A 110 8.49 21.50 8.46
N PHE A 111 9.64 21.66 9.11
CA PHE A 111 10.88 20.97 8.74
C PHE A 111 10.80 19.45 8.84
N ASN A 112 10.38 18.90 9.98
CA ASN A 112 10.34 17.45 10.19
C ASN A 112 9.25 16.78 9.32
N ILE A 113 8.15 17.48 9.09
CA ILE A 113 7.10 17.02 8.17
C ILE A 113 7.61 16.97 6.73
N ARG A 114 8.37 17.99 6.28
CA ARG A 114 9.05 17.96 4.98
C ARG A 114 10.11 16.86 4.90
N LEU A 115 10.83 16.56 5.99
CA LEU A 115 11.75 15.43 6.02
C LEU A 115 11.03 14.10 5.77
N ILE A 116 9.87 13.85 6.41
CA ILE A 116 9.07 12.65 6.14
C ILE A 116 8.68 12.59 4.66
N ALA A 117 8.21 13.71 4.10
CA ALA A 117 7.82 13.82 2.70
C ALA A 117 8.97 13.48 1.74
N GLN A 118 10.16 14.03 2.00
CA GLN A 118 11.36 13.78 1.21
C GLN A 118 11.82 12.32 1.32
N GLU A 119 11.83 11.75 2.51
CA GLU A 119 12.30 10.38 2.76
C GLU A 119 11.36 9.32 2.16
N LEU A 120 10.05 9.55 2.21
CA LEU A 120 9.09 8.73 1.45
C LEU A 120 9.26 8.94 -0.06
N SER A 121 9.52 10.16 -0.52
CA SER A 121 9.71 10.44 -1.94
C SER A 121 10.95 9.73 -2.51
N LYS A 122 12.06 9.68 -1.75
CA LYS A 122 13.26 8.88 -2.09
C LYS A 122 13.00 7.38 -2.20
N ARG A 123 11.90 6.88 -1.63
CA ARG A 123 11.47 5.47 -1.72
C ARG A 123 10.54 5.21 -2.92
N GLY A 124 10.16 6.25 -3.66
CA GLY A 124 9.37 6.14 -4.90
C GLY A 124 7.95 6.68 -4.82
N PHE A 125 7.54 7.27 -3.70
CA PHE A 125 6.24 7.95 -3.58
C PHE A 125 6.29 9.36 -4.18
N VAL A 126 5.16 9.84 -4.71
CA VAL A 126 4.92 11.28 -4.78
C VAL A 126 4.41 11.70 -3.41
N THR A 127 4.94 12.76 -2.82
CA THR A 127 4.46 13.25 -1.52
C THR A 127 4.04 14.70 -1.60
N ALA A 128 3.11 15.10 -0.77
CA ALA A 128 2.65 16.47 -0.69
C ALA A 128 2.47 16.89 0.77
N VAL A 129 3.02 18.04 1.15
CA VAL A 129 2.71 18.66 2.45
C VAL A 129 1.76 19.81 2.21
N ILE A 130 0.62 19.81 2.91
CA ILE A 130 -0.47 20.75 2.64
C ILE A 130 -0.61 21.80 3.75
N ASP A 131 -0.96 23.02 3.36
CA ASP A 131 -1.62 23.97 4.25
C ASP A 131 -3.09 23.56 4.43
N TYR A 132 -3.61 23.74 5.64
CA TYR A 132 -5.03 23.63 5.96
C TYR A 132 -5.46 24.82 6.82
N ARG A 133 -6.75 25.13 6.86
CA ARG A 133 -7.28 26.30 7.57
C ARG A 133 -6.99 26.18 9.06
N LEU A 134 -6.28 27.19 9.59
CA LEU A 134 -6.05 27.38 11.01
C LEU A 134 -7.13 28.27 11.64
N GLY A 135 -7.28 28.16 12.95
CA GLY A 135 -8.27 28.83 13.78
C GLY A 135 -9.13 27.82 14.52
N MET A 136 -9.13 27.89 15.84
CA MET A 136 -9.93 27.05 16.72
C MET A 136 -10.48 27.92 17.85
N ASN A 137 -11.66 27.60 18.37
CA ASN A 137 -12.10 28.09 19.66
C ASN A 137 -11.77 27.01 20.70
N VAL A 138 -10.84 27.29 21.61
CA VAL A 138 -10.39 26.33 22.64
C VAL A 138 -11.18 26.44 23.95
N PHE A 139 -12.22 27.27 23.96
CA PHE A 139 -13.07 27.55 25.12
C PHE A 139 -14.48 26.95 24.96
N ASP A 140 -14.71 26.22 23.87
CA ASP A 140 -16.01 25.67 23.51
C ASP A 140 -15.80 24.37 22.71
N ASP A 141 -16.27 23.26 23.27
CA ASP A 141 -16.08 21.94 22.69
C ASP A 141 -16.72 21.82 21.29
N ALA A 142 -17.92 22.36 21.12
CA ALA A 142 -18.70 22.35 19.90
C ALA A 142 -18.02 23.17 18.79
N LEU A 143 -17.56 24.38 19.10
CA LEU A 143 -16.84 25.22 18.14
C LEU A 143 -15.46 24.66 17.81
N SER A 144 -14.80 23.96 18.75
CA SER A 144 -13.52 23.31 18.45
C SER A 144 -13.65 22.18 17.40
N MET A 145 -14.78 21.44 17.41
CA MET A 145 -15.05 20.41 16.41
C MET A 145 -15.16 20.99 14.99
N ARG A 146 -15.64 22.24 14.85
CA ARG A 146 -15.69 22.95 13.57
C ARG A 146 -14.31 23.17 12.97
N ALA A 147 -13.27 23.38 13.80
CA ALA A 147 -11.89 23.50 13.33
C ALA A 147 -11.32 22.20 12.77
N VAL A 148 -11.59 21.08 13.46
CA VAL A 148 -11.23 19.75 12.97
C VAL A 148 -11.91 19.48 11.64
N TYR A 149 -13.22 19.72 11.55
CA TYR A 149 -14.01 19.50 10.33
C TYR A 149 -13.49 20.30 9.13
N ARG A 150 -13.14 21.59 9.31
CA ARG A 150 -12.48 22.38 8.25
C ARG A 150 -11.17 21.78 7.78
N GLY A 151 -10.32 21.36 8.72
CA GLY A 151 -9.05 20.70 8.38
C GLY A 151 -9.26 19.42 7.57
N VAL A 152 -10.30 18.64 7.90
CA VAL A 152 -10.68 17.43 7.16
C VAL A 152 -11.12 17.77 5.74
N GLN A 153 -12.00 18.76 5.56
CA GLN A 153 -12.39 19.24 4.22
C GLN A 153 -11.17 19.65 3.39
N ASP A 154 -10.18 20.29 4.01
CA ASP A 154 -8.97 20.74 3.33
C ASP A 154 -8.07 19.56 2.93
N GLY A 155 -7.88 18.58 3.82
CA GLY A 155 -7.19 17.33 3.49
C GLY A 155 -7.89 16.54 2.37
N ARG A 156 -9.23 16.51 2.39
CA ARG A 156 -10.05 15.93 1.32
C ARG A 156 -9.90 16.70 0.01
N SER A 157 -9.80 18.03 0.05
CA SER A 157 -9.50 18.85 -1.13
C SER A 157 -8.15 18.52 -1.75
N ALA A 158 -7.14 18.21 -0.95
CA ALA A 158 -5.85 17.76 -1.46
C ALA A 158 -5.93 16.38 -2.16
N VAL A 159 -6.74 15.45 -1.63
CA VAL A 159 -7.01 14.17 -2.31
C VAL A 159 -7.69 14.41 -3.66
N ARG A 160 -8.71 15.28 -3.70
CA ARG A 160 -9.44 15.62 -4.93
C ARG A 160 -8.54 16.29 -5.97
N PHE A 161 -7.59 17.13 -5.55
CA PHE A 161 -6.58 17.73 -6.42
C PHE A 161 -5.79 16.67 -7.20
N PHE A 162 -5.25 15.66 -6.52
CA PHE A 162 -4.50 14.59 -7.19
C PHE A 162 -5.39 13.69 -8.06
N LYS A 163 -6.64 13.42 -7.67
CA LYS A 163 -7.59 12.69 -8.52
C LYS A 163 -7.94 13.48 -9.79
N ALA A 164 -8.13 14.79 -9.68
CA ALA A 164 -8.39 15.68 -10.80
C ALA A 164 -7.19 15.77 -11.75
N ASP A 165 -5.96 15.93 -11.23
CA ASP A 165 -4.74 15.89 -12.06
C ASP A 165 -4.63 14.55 -12.80
N ALA A 166 -4.82 13.44 -12.10
CA ALA A 166 -4.74 12.11 -12.68
C ALA A 166 -5.78 11.84 -13.79
N ALA A 167 -6.96 12.45 -13.69
CA ALA A 167 -8.01 12.36 -14.70
C ALA A 167 -7.74 13.24 -15.94
N GLY A 168 -6.92 14.28 -15.79
CA GLY A 168 -6.50 15.18 -16.86
C GLY A 168 -5.15 14.78 -17.47
N SER A 169 -4.19 15.70 -17.45
CA SER A 169 -2.84 15.51 -17.99
C SER A 169 -1.94 14.62 -17.13
N ASN A 170 -2.33 14.34 -15.89
CA ASN A 170 -1.56 13.58 -14.90
C ASN A 170 -0.12 14.09 -14.79
N ILE A 171 0.03 15.38 -14.52
CA ILE A 171 1.31 16.10 -14.49
C ILE A 171 2.25 15.44 -13.47
N TYR A 172 1.69 14.98 -12.36
CA TYR A 172 2.44 14.34 -11.28
C TYR A 172 2.62 12.83 -11.47
N ARG A 173 2.12 12.24 -12.58
CA ARG A 173 2.22 10.80 -12.87
C ARG A 173 1.79 9.92 -11.69
N VAL A 174 0.64 10.24 -11.13
CA VAL A 174 0.09 9.60 -9.94
C VAL A 174 -0.98 8.57 -10.31
N ASP A 175 -1.20 7.62 -9.40
CA ASP A 175 -2.34 6.70 -9.48
C ASP A 175 -3.50 7.25 -8.62
N PRO A 176 -4.67 7.57 -9.21
CA PRO A 176 -5.81 8.11 -8.45
C PRO A 176 -6.39 7.11 -7.46
N ASN A 177 -6.05 5.82 -7.58
CA ASN A 177 -6.48 4.74 -6.70
C ASN A 177 -5.43 4.39 -5.63
N GLN A 178 -4.33 5.13 -5.52
CA GLN A 178 -3.31 4.95 -4.48
C GLN A 178 -2.93 6.31 -3.87
N ILE A 179 -3.91 6.99 -3.28
CA ILE A 179 -3.71 8.25 -2.55
C ILE A 179 -3.91 7.98 -1.07
N TYR A 180 -2.86 8.25 -0.28
CA TYR A 180 -2.82 8.07 1.17
C TYR A 180 -2.70 9.42 1.85
N ILE A 181 -3.12 9.51 3.10
CA ILE A 181 -3.01 10.74 3.89
C ILE A 181 -2.53 10.44 5.31
N GLY A 182 -1.66 11.27 5.85
CA GLY A 182 -1.22 11.15 7.24
C GLY A 182 -0.77 12.47 7.81
N GLY A 183 -0.29 12.44 9.04
CA GLY A 183 0.20 13.65 9.68
C GLY A 183 0.63 13.44 11.11
N HIS A 184 0.99 14.55 11.74
CA HIS A 184 1.34 14.63 13.16
C HIS A 184 0.32 15.46 13.92
N SER A 185 -0.05 15.04 15.13
CA SER A 185 -0.88 15.83 16.04
C SER A 185 -2.19 16.24 15.36
N ALA A 186 -2.53 17.54 15.28
CA ALA A 186 -3.67 18.05 14.51
C ALA A 186 -3.73 17.54 13.05
N GLY A 187 -2.59 17.40 12.36
CA GLY A 187 -2.54 16.81 11.03
C GLY A 187 -2.87 15.31 11.02
N ALA A 188 -2.58 14.59 12.12
CA ALA A 188 -3.03 13.22 12.29
C ALA A 188 -4.56 13.16 12.50
N PHE A 189 -5.17 14.13 13.18
CA PHE A 189 -6.64 14.25 13.26
C PHE A 189 -7.25 14.47 11.87
N VAL A 190 -6.66 15.34 11.04
CA VAL A 190 -7.09 15.53 9.64
C VAL A 190 -7.07 14.19 8.89
N ALA A 191 -6.01 13.40 9.04
CA ALA A 191 -5.87 12.12 8.37
C ALA A 191 -6.85 11.05 8.90
N THR A 192 -6.97 10.88 10.22
CA THR A 192 -7.87 9.88 10.81
C THR A 192 -9.33 10.18 10.51
N HIS A 193 -9.75 11.45 10.56
CA HIS A 193 -11.10 11.84 10.19
C HIS A 193 -11.32 11.84 8.68
N ASN A 194 -10.29 12.07 7.83
CA ASN A 194 -10.43 11.83 6.38
C ASN A 194 -10.83 10.38 6.08
N ALA A 195 -10.28 9.43 6.84
CA ALA A 195 -10.56 8.01 6.67
C ALA A 195 -11.91 7.56 7.25
N TYR A 196 -12.26 8.06 8.45
CA TYR A 196 -13.30 7.45 9.28
C TYR A 196 -14.51 8.36 9.55
N LEU A 197 -14.38 9.68 9.45
CA LEU A 197 -15.57 10.55 9.43
C LEU A 197 -16.03 10.62 7.97
N ASP A 198 -16.93 9.73 7.57
CA ASP A 198 -17.29 9.58 6.16
C ASP A 198 -18.79 9.43 5.88
N LEU A 199 -19.62 9.40 6.93
CA LEU A 199 -21.07 9.48 6.82
C LEU A 199 -21.59 10.85 7.25
N GLU A 200 -22.61 11.37 6.54
CA GLU A 200 -23.25 12.64 6.94
C GLU A 200 -23.93 12.53 8.32
N SER A 201 -24.34 11.33 8.74
CA SER A 201 -24.88 11.08 10.09
C SER A 201 -23.85 11.22 11.21
N GLU A 202 -22.56 11.17 10.89
CA GLU A 202 -21.47 11.35 11.84
C GLU A 202 -21.01 12.81 11.93
N ARG A 203 -21.46 13.65 10.99
CA ARG A 203 -21.11 15.05 10.93
C ARG A 203 -21.51 15.74 12.25
N PRO A 204 -20.56 16.40 12.97
CA PRO A 204 -20.88 17.03 14.23
C PRO A 204 -21.97 18.09 14.07
N ALA A 205 -22.94 18.11 14.98
CA ALA A 205 -24.07 19.05 14.94
C ALA A 205 -23.62 20.51 14.89
N SER A 206 -22.48 20.83 15.51
CA SER A 206 -21.90 22.16 15.50
C SER A 206 -21.39 22.65 14.15
N THR A 207 -21.26 21.77 13.16
CA THR A 207 -20.80 22.13 11.81
C THR A 207 -21.92 22.58 10.87
N TYR A 208 -23.18 22.39 11.27
CA TYR A 208 -24.33 23.05 10.63
C TYR A 208 -24.41 24.53 11.06
N GLU A 209 -25.54 25.18 10.84
CA GLU A 209 -25.81 26.46 11.47
C GLU A 209 -25.79 26.30 13.01
N TYR A 210 -24.97 27.09 13.69
CA TYR A 210 -24.73 26.94 15.13
C TYR A 210 -24.64 28.30 15.83
N PRO A 211 -25.26 28.47 17.01
CA PRO A 211 -25.18 29.74 17.74
C PRO A 211 -23.82 29.90 18.43
N GLN A 212 -23.23 31.09 18.34
CA GLN A 212 -22.05 31.51 19.09
C GLN A 212 -22.34 32.89 19.71
N GLY A 213 -21.77 33.20 20.88
CA GLY A 213 -21.83 34.55 21.43
C GLY A 213 -21.07 35.55 20.54
N CYS A 214 -21.64 36.74 20.31
CA CYS A 214 -21.02 37.77 19.45
C CYS A 214 -19.79 38.47 20.06
N GLY A 215 -19.28 37.98 21.19
CA GLY A 215 -18.12 38.52 21.89
C GLY A 215 -18.32 38.54 23.41
N LEU A 216 -17.23 38.76 24.16
CA LEU A 216 -17.22 38.64 25.63
C LEU A 216 -18.23 39.58 26.35
N PHE A 217 -18.48 40.76 25.78
CA PHE A 217 -19.39 41.76 26.36
C PHE A 217 -20.69 41.92 25.58
N ASP A 218 -20.90 41.11 24.54
CA ASP A 218 -22.09 41.13 23.71
C ASP A 218 -22.95 39.89 24.03
N THR A 219 -24.10 40.12 24.65
CA THR A 219 -25.04 39.06 25.03
C THR A 219 -25.91 38.56 23.86
N SER A 220 -25.73 39.11 22.67
CA SER A 220 -26.43 38.65 21.47
C SER A 220 -25.85 37.35 20.91
N ILE A 221 -26.66 36.66 20.11
CA ILE A 221 -26.31 35.41 19.44
C ILE A 221 -25.95 35.73 17.99
N CYS A 222 -24.74 35.33 17.61
CA CYS A 222 -24.25 35.33 16.25
C CYS A 222 -24.36 33.92 15.67
N TRP A 223 -24.71 33.82 14.38
CA TRP A 223 -24.99 32.54 13.74
C TRP A 223 -23.82 32.11 12.86
N CYS A 224 -23.13 31.06 13.30
CA CYS A 224 -22.10 30.39 12.54
C CYS A 224 -22.72 29.73 11.33
N GLN A 225 -22.16 29.98 10.14
CA GLN A 225 -22.70 29.40 8.91
C GLN A 225 -22.42 27.89 8.83
N ASP A 226 -23.29 27.18 8.12
CA ASP A 226 -23.12 25.78 7.77
C ASP A 226 -21.81 25.59 6.97
N GLN A 227 -20.96 24.66 7.40
CA GLN A 227 -19.66 24.39 6.77
C GLN A 227 -19.76 23.56 5.47
N GLY A 228 -20.95 23.08 5.11
CA GLY A 228 -21.20 22.16 4.02
C GLY A 228 -20.69 20.74 4.29
N CYS A 229 -20.96 19.84 3.35
CA CYS A 229 -20.47 18.46 3.42
C CYS A 229 -18.93 18.37 3.30
N LEU A 230 -18.38 17.18 3.60
CA LEU A 230 -16.94 16.91 3.59
C LEU A 230 -16.23 17.22 2.26
N ASP A 231 -16.92 17.04 1.14
CA ASP A 231 -16.41 17.28 -0.23
C ASP A 231 -17.11 18.48 -0.92
N CYS A 232 -17.74 19.37 -0.16
CA CYS A 232 -18.49 20.51 -0.71
C CYS A 232 -17.67 21.81 -0.78
N VAL A 233 -16.64 21.95 0.06
CA VAL A 233 -15.83 23.17 0.16
C VAL A 233 -14.55 23.04 -0.66
N GLY A 234 -14.13 24.11 -1.32
CA GLY A 234 -12.91 24.15 -2.13
C GLY A 234 -13.13 23.68 -3.57
N ASP A 235 -12.05 23.19 -4.19
CA ASP A 235 -12.03 22.86 -5.61
C ASP A 235 -12.22 21.35 -5.87
N ASN A 236 -12.52 20.98 -7.12
CA ASN A 236 -12.57 19.59 -7.61
C ASN A 236 -13.65 18.71 -6.93
N ASN A 237 -14.79 19.32 -6.56
CA ASN A 237 -15.89 18.67 -5.83
C ASN A 237 -16.54 17.47 -6.54
N SER A 238 -16.28 17.26 -7.84
CA SER A 238 -16.73 16.07 -8.57
C SER A 238 -15.94 14.79 -8.25
N PHE A 239 -14.81 14.91 -7.55
CA PHE A 239 -14.00 13.78 -7.11
C PHE A 239 -14.22 13.51 -5.63
N SER A 240 -14.14 12.24 -5.21
CA SER A 240 -14.19 11.88 -3.79
C SER A 240 -12.89 12.30 -3.08
N GLY A 241 -13.01 12.94 -1.90
CA GLY A 241 -11.87 13.28 -1.05
C GLY A 241 -11.37 12.17 -0.13
N LYS A 242 -11.96 10.96 -0.19
CA LYS A 242 -11.58 9.82 0.64
C LYS A 242 -10.23 9.24 0.19
N ALA A 243 -9.28 9.16 1.12
CA ALA A 243 -8.00 8.48 0.94
C ALA A 243 -8.13 6.97 1.13
N LYS A 244 -7.22 6.20 0.54
CA LYS A 244 -7.25 4.73 0.57
C LYS A 244 -6.62 4.12 1.83
N ALA A 245 -5.68 4.84 2.43
CA ALA A 245 -4.99 4.42 3.64
C ALA A 245 -4.42 5.63 4.36
N VAL A 246 -4.15 5.46 5.66
CA VAL A 246 -3.71 6.53 6.54
C VAL A 246 -2.54 6.16 7.43
N PHE A 247 -1.72 7.15 7.78
CA PHE A 247 -0.78 7.03 8.89
C PHE A 247 -1.01 8.14 9.92
N SER A 248 -0.83 7.83 11.20
CA SER A 248 -1.08 8.75 12.31
C SER A 248 0.13 8.81 13.23
N LEU A 249 0.70 10.00 13.42
CA LEU A 249 1.77 10.27 14.38
C LEU A 249 1.17 11.08 15.54
N ALA A 250 0.99 10.46 16.70
CA ALA A 250 0.36 11.08 17.87
C ALA A 250 -1.02 11.73 17.57
N GLY A 251 -1.90 10.97 16.92
CA GLY A 251 -3.26 11.40 16.57
C GLY A 251 -4.35 10.72 17.40
N ALA A 252 -5.58 11.18 17.19
CA ALA A 252 -6.79 10.61 17.76
C ALA A 252 -7.97 10.73 16.78
N VAL A 253 -9.11 10.14 17.15
CA VAL A 253 -10.41 10.27 16.48
C VAL A 253 -11.45 10.81 17.46
N GLY A 254 -12.45 11.53 16.98
CA GLY A 254 -13.54 12.04 17.82
C GLY A 254 -14.35 10.92 18.47
N PHE A 255 -14.67 9.87 17.72
CA PHE A 255 -15.34 8.67 18.23
C PHE A 255 -14.77 7.42 17.58
N THR A 256 -14.59 6.34 18.34
CA THR A 256 -14.14 5.06 17.77
C THR A 256 -15.22 4.42 16.90
N SER A 257 -16.50 4.78 17.06
CA SER A 257 -17.59 4.29 16.23
C SER A 257 -17.42 4.64 14.74
N TYR A 258 -16.67 5.69 14.42
CA TYR A 258 -16.29 6.07 13.05
C TYR A 258 -15.49 4.98 12.33
N LEU A 259 -14.85 4.08 13.06
CA LEU A 259 -14.28 2.86 12.49
C LEU A 259 -15.40 1.82 12.48
N GLU A 260 -16.00 1.58 11.32
CA GLU A 260 -17.25 0.86 11.18
C GLU A 260 -17.04 -0.60 10.81
N ASN A 261 -16.19 -0.87 9.82
CA ASN A 261 -16.02 -2.20 9.26
C ASN A 261 -14.61 -2.44 8.66
N SER A 262 -14.34 -3.69 8.25
CA SER A 262 -13.04 -4.09 7.69
C SER A 262 -12.71 -3.46 6.32
N GLY A 263 -13.70 -2.85 5.65
CA GLY A 263 -13.54 -2.13 4.39
C GLY A 263 -13.09 -0.67 4.53
N ASP A 264 -12.99 -0.15 5.74
CA ASP A 264 -12.49 1.21 5.98
C ASP A 264 -11.02 1.37 5.57
N PRO A 265 -10.53 2.61 5.37
CA PRO A 265 -9.13 2.84 5.02
C PRO A 265 -8.18 2.24 6.06
N LYS A 266 -7.18 1.50 5.57
CA LYS A 266 -6.15 0.86 6.39
C LYS A 266 -5.33 1.90 7.15
N ILE A 267 -4.89 1.60 8.37
CA ILE A 267 -4.16 2.57 9.21
C ILE A 267 -2.87 2.03 9.81
N ILE A 268 -1.83 2.87 9.86
CA ILE A 268 -0.67 2.67 10.73
C ILE A 268 -0.54 3.82 11.73
N MET A 269 -0.41 3.50 13.02
CA MET A 269 -0.37 4.48 14.11
C MET A 269 0.96 4.41 14.85
N PHE A 270 1.43 5.57 15.30
CA PHE A 270 2.60 5.74 16.14
C PHE A 270 2.18 6.64 17.31
N HIS A 271 2.33 6.19 18.54
CA HIS A 271 1.90 6.96 19.72
C HIS A 271 2.75 6.57 20.93
N SER A 272 3.09 7.54 21.78
CA SER A 272 3.82 7.30 23.01
C SER A 272 2.91 7.41 24.23
N THR A 273 3.07 6.54 25.23
CA THR A 273 2.25 6.55 26.45
C THR A 273 2.49 7.76 27.34
N ASP A 274 3.63 8.43 27.17
CA ASP A 274 4.00 9.69 27.84
C ASP A 274 3.61 10.94 27.03
N ASP A 275 2.74 10.79 26.02
CA ASP A 275 2.15 11.92 25.31
C ASP A 275 1.14 12.68 26.21
N GLY A 276 1.56 13.85 26.70
CA GLY A 276 0.71 14.75 27.49
C GLY A 276 -0.02 15.83 26.68
N THR A 277 0.03 15.75 25.34
CA THR A 277 -0.66 16.68 24.44
C THR A 277 -1.85 16.03 23.75
N VAL A 278 -1.68 14.86 23.13
CA VAL A 278 -2.80 14.08 22.60
C VAL A 278 -2.91 12.81 23.43
N PRO A 279 -4.09 12.47 23.98
CA PRO A 279 -4.20 11.33 24.86
C PRO A 279 -3.89 10.03 24.11
N TYR A 280 -2.97 9.22 24.63
CA TYR A 280 -2.69 7.88 24.12
C TYR A 280 -3.91 6.95 24.17
N ASN A 281 -4.71 7.07 25.24
CA ASN A 281 -5.96 6.35 25.44
C ASN A 281 -7.16 7.24 25.08
N SER A 282 -7.75 7.94 26.04
CA SER A 282 -8.81 8.92 25.80
C SER A 282 -8.71 10.07 26.79
N GLY A 283 -9.25 11.22 26.41
CA GLY A 283 -9.26 12.41 27.25
C GLY A 283 -9.36 13.68 26.44
N GLN A 284 -9.31 14.81 27.13
CA GLN A 284 -9.20 16.12 26.49
C GLN A 284 -7.76 16.33 25.97
N PRO A 285 -7.57 16.82 24.74
CA PRO A 285 -6.25 17.24 24.27
C PRO A 285 -5.65 18.36 25.14
N PHE A 286 -4.33 18.53 25.04
CA PHE A 286 -3.54 19.54 25.73
C PHE A 286 -3.51 19.41 27.27
N GLY A 287 -3.59 18.20 27.80
CA GLY A 287 -3.63 17.94 29.25
C GLY A 287 -2.50 18.60 30.06
N ASN A 288 -1.31 18.78 29.48
CA ASN A 288 -0.19 19.46 30.14
C ASN A 288 -0.36 20.98 30.30
N VAL A 289 -1.23 21.62 29.50
CA VAL A 289 -1.38 23.09 29.46
C VAL A 289 -2.81 23.56 29.67
N SER A 290 -3.81 22.68 29.60
CA SER A 290 -5.22 23.04 29.76
C SER A 290 -5.51 23.73 31.09
N GLY A 291 -4.89 23.28 32.18
CA GLY A 291 -5.02 23.90 33.52
C GLY A 291 -4.44 25.33 33.64
N LEU A 292 -3.66 25.79 32.66
CA LEU A 292 -3.11 27.15 32.61
C LEU A 292 -4.04 28.13 31.87
N ILE A 293 -5.05 27.62 31.17
CA ILE A 293 -5.97 28.41 30.35
C ILE A 293 -7.35 28.36 31.01
N ILE A 294 -7.80 29.50 31.54
CA ILE A 294 -9.10 29.59 32.21
C ILE A 294 -10.20 29.44 31.17
N GLY A 295 -11.13 28.52 31.41
CA GLY A 295 -12.24 28.22 30.52
C GLY A 295 -11.87 27.31 29.34
N PHE A 296 -10.70 26.66 29.37
CA PHE A 296 -10.30 25.69 28.36
C PHE A 296 -11.29 24.52 28.30
N ASP A 297 -11.95 24.36 27.15
CA ASP A 297 -12.96 23.34 26.93
C ASP A 297 -12.84 22.78 25.52
N LEU A 298 -12.58 21.50 25.45
CA LEU A 298 -12.33 20.72 24.24
C LEU A 298 -12.95 19.33 24.48
N PRO A 299 -13.47 18.69 23.43
CA PRO A 299 -14.13 17.42 23.58
C PRO A 299 -13.13 16.32 23.98
N VAL A 300 -13.65 15.29 24.62
CA VAL A 300 -12.92 14.03 24.82
C VAL A 300 -12.69 13.38 23.45
N VAL A 301 -11.46 12.96 23.21
CA VAL A 301 -11.07 12.25 21.98
C VAL A 301 -10.47 10.89 22.32
N TYR A 302 -10.34 10.02 21.31
CA TYR A 302 -9.84 8.66 21.45
C TYR A 302 -8.56 8.47 20.65
N GLY A 303 -7.44 8.31 21.35
CA GLY A 303 -6.11 8.11 20.78
C GLY A 303 -5.91 6.75 20.14
N SER A 304 -4.65 6.44 19.85
CA SER A 304 -4.28 5.26 19.07
C SER A 304 -4.62 3.93 19.75
N LEU A 305 -4.64 3.86 21.09
CA LEU A 305 -4.98 2.62 21.80
C LEU A 305 -6.45 2.19 21.57
N PRO A 306 -7.46 3.02 21.88
CA PRO A 306 -8.85 2.65 21.62
C PRO A 306 -9.17 2.53 20.12
N MET A 307 -8.52 3.32 19.25
CA MET A 307 -8.62 3.12 17.80
C MET A 307 -8.11 1.73 17.38
N LYS A 308 -6.97 1.29 17.92
CA LYS A 308 -6.42 -0.06 17.69
C LYS A 308 -7.39 -1.14 18.16
N GLN A 309 -7.92 -1.02 19.38
CA GLN A 309 -8.88 -1.97 19.93
C GLN A 309 -10.13 -2.08 19.07
N ARG A 310 -10.67 -0.96 18.62
CA ARG A 310 -11.81 -0.94 17.71
C ARG A 310 -11.48 -1.56 16.36
N ALA A 311 -10.34 -1.21 15.77
CA ALA A 311 -9.90 -1.76 14.50
C ALA A 311 -9.77 -3.28 14.55
N ASP A 312 -9.27 -3.84 15.66
CA ASP A 312 -9.18 -5.30 15.85
C ASP A 312 -10.57 -5.96 15.92
N ILE A 313 -11.52 -5.34 16.65
CA ILE A 313 -12.88 -5.86 16.79
C ILE A 313 -13.57 -5.97 15.42
N ILE A 314 -13.41 -4.97 14.57
CA ILE A 314 -14.03 -4.92 13.24
C ILE A 314 -13.17 -5.57 12.15
N GLN A 315 -12.02 -6.15 12.52
CA GLN A 315 -11.04 -6.76 11.60
C GLN A 315 -10.49 -5.80 10.53
N LEU A 316 -10.43 -4.50 10.84
CA LEU A 316 -9.79 -3.50 10.01
C LEU A 316 -8.28 -3.70 10.00
N GLN A 317 -7.68 -3.73 8.81
CA GLN A 317 -6.24 -3.86 8.64
C GLN A 317 -5.52 -2.65 9.25
N ASN A 318 -4.75 -2.91 10.31
CA ASN A 318 -4.10 -1.87 11.09
C ASN A 318 -2.71 -2.30 11.58
N LYS A 319 -1.85 -1.33 11.88
CA LYS A 319 -0.60 -1.51 12.62
C LYS A 319 -0.46 -0.43 13.69
N PHE A 320 -0.06 -0.81 14.91
CA PHE A 320 0.16 0.14 15.99
C PHE A 320 1.56 -0.01 16.59
N ASN A 321 2.36 1.04 16.43
CA ASN A 321 3.68 1.17 17.05
C ASN A 321 3.53 2.04 18.31
N SER A 322 3.58 1.37 19.46
CA SER A 322 3.48 2.02 20.77
C SER A 322 4.86 2.25 21.37
N TYR A 323 5.07 3.43 21.97
CA TYR A 323 6.30 3.83 22.63
C TYR A 323 6.00 4.29 24.06
N THR A 324 7.04 4.44 24.90
CA THR A 324 6.87 4.88 26.30
C THR A 324 7.65 6.14 26.67
N ASN A 325 8.53 6.62 25.78
CA ASN A 325 9.51 7.67 26.08
C ASN A 325 9.84 8.55 24.86
N ARG A 326 8.87 8.78 23.97
CA ARG A 326 9.03 9.69 22.81
C ARG A 326 8.15 10.94 22.91
N GLY A 327 7.30 11.04 23.92
CA GLY A 327 6.37 12.15 24.09
C GLY A 327 5.46 12.38 22.87
N HIS A 328 5.06 13.63 22.66
CA HIS A 328 4.11 14.00 21.60
C HIS A 328 4.71 14.00 20.19
N SER A 329 5.99 14.39 20.07
CA SER A 329 6.72 14.36 18.81
C SER A 329 7.29 12.95 18.55
N VAL A 330 6.44 11.94 18.49
CA VAL A 330 6.84 10.50 18.40
C VAL A 330 7.77 10.15 17.24
N HIS A 331 7.83 11.03 16.24
CA HIS A 331 8.61 10.87 15.03
C HIS A 331 9.93 11.65 15.03
N GLU A 332 10.11 12.60 15.95
CA GLU A 332 11.26 13.51 16.00
C GLU A 332 12.28 13.01 17.02
N ALA A 333 13.47 12.64 16.57
CA ALA A 333 14.58 12.30 17.47
C ALA A 333 15.27 13.57 17.98
N THR A 334 15.32 14.61 17.14
CA THR A 334 15.74 15.97 17.48
C THR A 334 14.89 16.96 16.70
N SER A 335 15.06 18.26 16.93
CA SER A 335 14.42 19.31 16.11
C SER A 335 14.84 19.27 14.63
N MET A 336 15.90 18.52 14.27
CA MET A 336 16.44 18.43 12.92
C MET A 336 16.50 16.99 12.37
N SER A 337 15.96 16.00 13.08
CA SER A 337 16.06 14.60 12.64
C SER A 337 14.87 13.77 13.08
N LEU A 338 14.54 12.79 12.25
CA LEU A 338 13.52 11.79 12.53
C LEU A 338 14.13 10.59 13.27
N TYR A 339 13.32 9.90 14.06
CA TYR A 339 13.66 8.54 14.45
C TYR A 339 13.75 7.64 13.21
N SER A 340 14.75 6.76 13.18
CA SER A 340 15.10 5.97 12.00
C SER A 340 14.06 4.91 11.63
N ASP A 341 13.16 4.55 12.54
CA ASP A 341 12.11 3.55 12.33
C ASP A 341 10.88 4.11 11.60
N ILE A 342 10.55 5.39 11.77
CA ILE A 342 9.27 5.97 11.35
C ILE A 342 9.01 5.82 9.85
N VAL A 343 9.89 6.35 9.01
CA VAL A 343 9.66 6.34 7.55
C VAL A 343 9.73 4.94 6.96
N PRO A 344 10.72 4.07 7.31
CA PRO A 344 10.69 2.68 6.88
C PRO A 344 9.40 1.97 7.26
N GLU A 345 8.90 2.16 8.48
CA GLU A 345 7.67 1.49 8.94
C GLU A 345 6.42 1.93 8.17
N ILE A 346 6.25 3.24 7.94
CA ILE A 346 5.15 3.76 7.11
C ILE A 346 5.24 3.19 5.69
N SER A 347 6.43 3.25 5.10
CA SER A 347 6.69 2.84 3.72
C SER A 347 6.48 1.34 3.50
N ASN A 348 7.02 0.50 4.39
CA ASN A 348 6.89 -0.95 4.36
C ASN A 348 5.44 -1.40 4.58
N TRP A 349 4.70 -0.68 5.43
CA TRP A 349 3.29 -0.97 5.65
C TRP A 349 2.46 -0.70 4.40
N PHE A 350 2.57 0.48 3.79
CA PHE A 350 1.87 0.76 2.53
C PHE A 350 2.30 -0.19 1.41
N PHE A 351 3.59 -0.54 1.34
CA PHE A 351 4.08 -1.53 0.40
C PHE A 351 3.36 -2.88 0.55
N SER A 352 3.44 -3.50 1.74
CA SER A 352 2.89 -4.84 1.98
C SER A 352 1.36 -4.89 1.90
N GLN A 353 0.68 -3.79 2.26
CA GLN A 353 -0.77 -3.77 2.32
C GLN A 353 -1.46 -3.41 1.01
N LEU A 354 -0.80 -2.66 0.13
CA LEU A 354 -1.48 -1.99 -0.99
C LEU A 354 -0.76 -2.09 -2.33
N LEU A 355 0.55 -2.38 -2.33
CA LEU A 355 1.39 -2.28 -3.53
C LEU A 355 2.01 -3.61 -3.94
N GLN A 356 2.39 -4.44 -2.96
CA GLN A 356 2.99 -5.75 -3.20
C GLN A 356 1.96 -6.69 -3.86
N PRO A 357 2.31 -7.36 -4.98
CA PRO A 357 1.44 -8.36 -5.57
C PRO A 357 1.27 -9.57 -4.64
N GLU A 358 0.17 -10.31 -4.79
CA GLU A 358 -0.02 -11.56 -4.03
C GLU A 358 1.08 -12.60 -4.32
N LEU A 359 1.08 -13.71 -3.56
CA LEU A 359 2.01 -14.80 -3.81
C LEU A 359 1.77 -15.41 -5.20
N HIS A 360 2.82 -15.43 -6.03
CA HIS A 360 2.80 -16.05 -7.36
C HIS A 360 3.52 -17.40 -7.33
N ILE A 361 2.78 -18.49 -7.48
CA ILE A 361 3.35 -19.85 -7.45
C ILE A 361 3.66 -20.30 -8.88
N ILE A 362 4.83 -20.91 -9.09
CA ILE A 362 5.22 -21.48 -10.38
C ILE A 362 4.51 -22.83 -10.55
N SER A 363 3.79 -22.96 -11.66
CA SER A 363 3.10 -24.18 -12.10
C SER A 363 3.81 -24.72 -13.34
N GLY A 364 4.14 -26.00 -13.35
CA GLY A 364 4.79 -26.68 -14.47
C GLY A 364 5.39 -28.01 -14.05
N LYS A 365 6.05 -28.71 -14.97
CA LYS A 365 6.63 -30.02 -14.70
C LYS A 365 7.82 -29.92 -13.75
N LYS A 366 7.74 -30.65 -12.63
CA LYS A 366 8.87 -30.87 -11.72
C LYS A 366 9.81 -31.97 -12.24
N TYR A 367 9.27 -33.01 -12.84
CA TYR A 367 10.02 -34.12 -13.43
C TYR A 367 9.92 -34.03 -14.94
N VAL A 368 11.06 -33.90 -15.63
CA VAL A 368 11.12 -33.67 -17.08
C VAL A 368 11.87 -34.80 -17.75
N CYS A 369 11.22 -35.45 -18.72
CA CYS A 369 11.83 -36.48 -19.52
C CYS A 369 12.91 -35.90 -20.44
N ASN A 370 14.04 -36.60 -20.60
CA ASN A 370 15.09 -36.21 -21.54
C ASN A 370 14.64 -36.16 -23.01
N SER A 371 13.54 -36.83 -23.35
CA SER A 371 12.91 -36.79 -24.68
C SER A 371 12.10 -35.53 -24.95
N ASP A 372 11.80 -34.73 -23.92
CA ASP A 372 10.95 -33.54 -23.99
C ASP A 372 11.53 -32.42 -23.12
N LEU A 373 12.66 -31.85 -23.55
CA LEU A 373 13.39 -30.83 -22.79
C LEU A 373 12.82 -29.41 -22.91
N VAL A 374 11.82 -29.19 -23.77
CA VAL A 374 11.13 -27.90 -23.91
C VAL A 374 9.90 -27.91 -23.02
N GLN A 375 9.94 -27.18 -21.92
CA GLN A 375 8.84 -27.13 -20.96
C GLN A 375 8.34 -25.71 -20.78
N SER A 376 7.03 -25.57 -20.58
CA SER A 376 6.42 -24.29 -20.24
C SER A 376 6.01 -24.28 -18.77
N TYR A 377 6.29 -23.16 -18.12
CA TYR A 377 5.94 -22.86 -16.74
C TYR A 377 5.07 -21.62 -16.72
N SER A 378 4.09 -21.59 -15.84
CA SER A 378 3.15 -20.49 -15.71
C SER A 378 2.96 -20.11 -14.25
N THR A 379 2.34 -18.97 -14.00
CA THR A 379 1.88 -18.57 -12.67
C THR A 379 0.44 -18.05 -12.72
N ASN A 380 -0.20 -17.89 -11.56
CA ASN A 380 -1.50 -17.25 -11.46
C ASN A 380 -1.47 -15.81 -12.01
N GLN A 381 -2.59 -15.37 -12.58
CA GLN A 381 -2.80 -13.97 -12.92
C GLN A 381 -3.28 -13.23 -11.67
N GLY A 382 -2.67 -12.07 -11.40
CA GLY A 382 -2.82 -11.35 -10.14
C GLY A 382 -2.47 -9.87 -10.30
N LEU A 383 -2.18 -9.15 -9.20
CA LEU A 383 -1.73 -7.74 -9.27
C LEU A 383 -0.36 -7.55 -9.96
N ALA A 384 0.35 -8.63 -10.29
CA ALA A 384 1.58 -8.57 -11.06
C ALA A 384 1.33 -8.17 -12.53
N THR A 385 2.20 -7.31 -13.05
CA THR A 385 2.20 -6.90 -14.47
C THR A 385 3.56 -7.07 -15.13
N TYR A 386 4.60 -7.29 -14.34
CA TYR A 386 5.92 -7.67 -14.80
C TYR A 386 6.37 -8.94 -14.08
N TYR A 387 6.87 -9.91 -14.84
CA TYR A 387 7.29 -11.23 -14.37
C TYR A 387 8.77 -11.41 -14.69
N HIS A 388 9.61 -11.35 -13.66
CA HIS A 388 11.03 -11.63 -13.81
C HIS A 388 11.28 -13.13 -13.69
N TRP A 389 11.39 -13.80 -14.84
CA TRP A 389 11.74 -15.21 -14.90
C TRP A 389 13.27 -15.35 -14.97
N GLU A 390 13.82 -16.16 -14.08
CA GLU A 390 15.22 -16.55 -14.04
C GLU A 390 15.32 -18.07 -14.18
N VAL A 391 16.32 -18.55 -14.89
CA VAL A 391 16.53 -19.99 -15.11
C VAL A 391 17.99 -20.36 -14.84
N THR A 392 18.19 -21.45 -14.09
CA THR A 392 19.48 -22.11 -13.92
C THR A 392 19.43 -23.47 -14.62
N GLY A 393 20.38 -23.78 -15.49
CA GLY A 393 20.44 -25.07 -16.20
C GLY A 393 19.57 -25.19 -17.44
N GLY A 394 19.06 -24.07 -17.97
CA GLY A 394 18.28 -24.02 -19.20
C GLY A 394 18.34 -22.64 -19.86
N ASN A 395 17.64 -22.47 -20.99
CA ASN A 395 17.53 -21.21 -21.71
C ASN A 395 16.05 -20.83 -21.87
N ILE A 396 15.69 -19.58 -21.56
CA ILE A 396 14.36 -19.04 -21.82
C ILE A 396 14.19 -18.82 -23.32
N LEU A 397 13.13 -19.37 -23.92
CA LEU A 397 12.83 -19.26 -25.34
C LEU A 397 11.92 -18.06 -25.67
N ASN A 398 11.11 -17.59 -24.71
CA ASN A 398 10.17 -16.48 -24.87
C ASN A 398 10.39 -15.42 -23.78
N ASN A 399 11.32 -14.49 -24.02
CA ASN A 399 11.62 -13.45 -23.05
C ASN A 399 10.66 -12.25 -23.16
N ASN A 400 9.39 -12.46 -22.81
CA ASN A 400 8.41 -11.38 -22.66
C ASN A 400 8.18 -11.11 -21.15
N PRO A 401 8.66 -9.99 -20.61
CA PRO A 401 8.53 -9.69 -19.19
C PRO A 401 7.07 -9.43 -18.74
N LEU A 402 6.14 -9.24 -19.68
CA LEU A 402 4.71 -9.08 -19.37
C LEU A 402 3.96 -10.42 -19.36
N SER A 403 4.65 -11.53 -19.67
CA SER A 403 4.04 -12.85 -19.76
C SER A 403 4.07 -13.58 -18.42
N SER A 404 2.91 -14.05 -17.97
CA SER A 404 2.79 -14.98 -16.83
C SER A 404 3.22 -16.41 -17.18
N ILE A 405 3.75 -16.63 -18.39
CA ILE A 405 4.20 -17.91 -18.93
C ILE A 405 5.63 -17.76 -19.46
N VAL A 406 6.50 -18.69 -19.09
CA VAL A 406 7.85 -18.84 -19.63
C VAL A 406 8.04 -20.25 -20.20
N THR A 407 8.70 -20.34 -21.34
CA THR A 407 9.09 -21.58 -22.01
C THR A 407 10.59 -21.70 -21.91
N ILE A 408 11.05 -22.84 -21.40
CA ILE A 408 12.44 -23.11 -21.09
C ILE A 408 12.88 -24.34 -21.90
N GLN A 409 13.99 -24.19 -22.62
CA GLN A 409 14.76 -25.31 -23.14
C GLN A 409 15.78 -25.73 -22.09
N TRP A 410 15.58 -26.87 -21.46
CA TRP A 410 16.51 -27.37 -20.46
C TRP A 410 17.77 -27.97 -21.09
N ASN A 411 18.90 -27.84 -20.38
CA ASN A 411 20.16 -28.52 -20.70
C ASN A 411 20.34 -29.73 -19.77
N MET A 412 20.22 -30.94 -20.32
CA MET A 412 20.31 -32.19 -19.55
C MET A 412 21.59 -32.33 -18.73
N ASN A 413 22.71 -31.78 -19.19
CA ASN A 413 24.01 -31.93 -18.53
C ASN A 413 24.31 -30.84 -17.49
N ALA A 414 23.38 -29.91 -17.28
CA ALA A 414 23.53 -28.92 -16.22
C ALA A 414 23.44 -29.58 -14.84
N PRO A 415 24.25 -29.14 -13.85
CA PRO A 415 24.26 -29.74 -12.52
C PRO A 415 23.01 -29.43 -11.69
N VAL A 416 22.28 -28.36 -12.04
CA VAL A 416 21.08 -27.87 -11.36
C VAL A 416 20.11 -27.37 -12.41
N HIS A 417 18.83 -27.68 -12.23
CA HIS A 417 17.72 -27.13 -13.02
C HIS A 417 16.74 -26.43 -12.09
N GLN A 418 16.61 -25.12 -12.25
CA GLN A 418 15.70 -24.34 -11.43
C GLN A 418 15.06 -23.25 -12.26
N VAL A 419 13.77 -23.03 -12.06
CA VAL A 419 13.07 -21.83 -12.53
C VAL A 419 12.68 -20.99 -11.33
N LYS A 420 12.95 -19.69 -11.41
CA LYS A 420 12.63 -18.71 -10.39
C LYS A 420 11.79 -17.61 -11.00
N LEU A 421 10.81 -17.14 -10.23
CA LEU A 421 9.93 -16.06 -10.61
C LEU A 421 9.96 -14.99 -9.52
N THR A 422 10.20 -13.74 -9.91
CA THR A 422 9.91 -12.57 -9.08
C THR A 422 8.85 -11.70 -9.77
N PRO A 423 7.62 -11.61 -9.24
CA PRO A 423 6.57 -10.77 -9.81
C PRO A 423 6.70 -9.31 -9.34
N TYR A 424 6.21 -8.36 -10.14
CA TYR A 424 6.16 -6.93 -9.83
C TYR A 424 4.81 -6.35 -10.20
N SER A 425 4.24 -5.51 -9.33
CA SER A 425 2.99 -4.81 -9.62
C SER A 425 3.18 -3.64 -10.58
N ILE A 426 2.07 -3.02 -11.02
CA ILE A 426 2.10 -1.81 -11.87
C ILE A 426 2.85 -0.62 -11.26
N TRP A 427 3.15 -0.69 -9.96
CA TRP A 427 3.86 0.35 -9.22
C TRP A 427 5.36 0.04 -9.08
N ASP A 428 5.88 -0.98 -9.79
CA ASP A 428 7.20 -1.59 -9.61
C ASP A 428 7.45 -2.15 -8.19
N ALA A 429 6.41 -2.47 -7.43
CA ALA A 429 6.57 -3.08 -6.12
C ALA A 429 6.93 -4.56 -6.27
N LYS A 430 8.07 -4.96 -5.68
CA LYS A 430 8.61 -6.33 -5.75
C LYS A 430 7.75 -7.31 -4.94
N GLY A 431 7.26 -8.36 -5.57
CA GLY A 431 6.60 -9.47 -4.88
C GLY A 431 7.59 -10.48 -4.29
N THR A 432 7.05 -11.46 -3.57
CA THR A 432 7.84 -12.56 -3.00
C THR A 432 8.34 -13.47 -4.12
N PRO A 433 9.67 -13.68 -4.25
CA PRO A 433 10.20 -14.63 -5.22
C PRO A 433 9.75 -16.06 -4.90
N THR A 434 9.46 -16.84 -5.93
CA THR A 434 9.20 -18.28 -5.83
C THR A 434 10.14 -19.05 -6.74
N GLU A 435 10.46 -20.28 -6.34
CA GLU A 435 11.41 -21.15 -7.02
C GLU A 435 10.80 -22.54 -7.17
N LEU A 436 11.08 -23.19 -8.31
CA LEU A 436 10.74 -24.57 -8.57
C LEU A 436 11.99 -25.29 -9.09
N ASP A 437 12.48 -26.23 -8.28
CA ASP A 437 13.53 -27.15 -8.69
C ASP A 437 12.96 -28.19 -9.64
N VAL A 438 13.66 -28.41 -10.74
CA VAL A 438 13.30 -29.36 -11.79
C VAL A 438 14.31 -30.49 -11.79
N ILE A 439 13.83 -31.71 -12.01
CA ILE A 439 14.67 -32.90 -12.11
C ILE A 439 14.52 -33.42 -13.53
N ILE A 440 15.66 -33.58 -14.20
CA ILE A 440 15.72 -34.13 -15.56
C ILE A 440 16.41 -35.47 -15.50
N ALA A 441 15.74 -36.49 -16.03
CA ALA A 441 16.31 -37.83 -16.10
C ALA A 441 15.84 -38.54 -17.36
N THR A 442 16.58 -39.59 -17.71
CA THR A 442 16.15 -40.53 -18.75
C THR A 442 15.00 -41.40 -18.28
N GLU A 443 14.88 -41.59 -16.95
CA GLU A 443 13.91 -42.47 -16.31
C GLU A 443 13.54 -41.96 -14.92
N PHE A 444 12.28 -42.13 -14.54
CA PHE A 444 11.82 -41.93 -13.17
C PHE A 444 11.00 -43.13 -12.71
N GLN A 445 11.09 -43.46 -11.42
CA GLN A 445 10.17 -44.40 -10.80
C GLN A 445 8.95 -43.64 -10.27
N ASN A 446 7.75 -43.98 -10.72
CA ASN A 446 6.51 -43.41 -10.20
C ASN A 446 5.58 -44.53 -9.71
N THR A 447 5.35 -44.56 -8.40
CA THR A 447 4.65 -45.64 -7.72
C THR A 447 3.25 -45.19 -7.32
N TRP A 448 2.24 -46.01 -7.56
CA TRP A 448 0.88 -45.78 -7.09
C TRP A 448 0.79 -46.00 -5.58
N THR A 449 0.19 -45.06 -4.84
CA THR A 449 0.18 -45.05 -3.37
C THR A 449 -1.21 -45.15 -2.75
N ALA A 450 -2.28 -45.04 -3.55
CA ALA A 450 -3.66 -45.08 -3.05
C ALA A 450 -4.27 -46.48 -3.14
N THR A 451 -5.47 -46.62 -2.57
CA THR A 451 -6.30 -47.81 -2.73
C THR A 451 -6.92 -47.81 -4.13
N SER A 452 -8.16 -47.36 -4.30
CA SER A 452 -8.85 -47.31 -5.60
C SER A 452 -9.23 -45.88 -5.94
N ASP A 453 -8.78 -45.40 -7.10
CA ASP A 453 -9.10 -44.04 -7.57
C ASP A 453 -8.78 -43.86 -9.07
N MET A 454 -9.01 -42.65 -9.55
CA MET A 454 -8.72 -42.21 -10.90
C MET A 454 -7.21 -42.04 -11.14
N TRP A 455 -6.71 -42.58 -12.26
CA TRP A 455 -5.31 -42.43 -12.71
C TRP A 455 -4.85 -40.96 -12.74
N THR A 456 -5.77 -40.05 -13.05
CA THR A 456 -5.53 -38.61 -13.17
C THR A 456 -5.36 -37.90 -11.83
N ASN A 457 -5.64 -38.55 -10.71
CA ASN A 457 -5.42 -37.96 -9.39
C ASN A 457 -3.92 -38.04 -9.04
N THR A 458 -3.23 -36.92 -9.20
CA THR A 458 -1.77 -36.82 -8.98
C THR A 458 -1.35 -37.12 -7.54
N ASN A 459 -2.24 -36.94 -6.55
CA ASN A 459 -1.93 -37.23 -5.14
C ASN A 459 -1.70 -38.71 -4.86
N ASN A 460 -2.12 -39.60 -5.78
CA ASN A 460 -1.98 -41.04 -5.66
C ASN A 460 -0.69 -41.58 -6.29
N TRP A 461 0.21 -40.68 -6.71
CA TRP A 461 1.49 -41.00 -7.33
C TRP A 461 2.63 -40.53 -6.44
N SER A 462 3.68 -41.35 -6.30
CA SER A 462 4.84 -41.02 -5.46
C SER A 462 5.58 -39.76 -5.90
N LEU A 463 5.51 -39.41 -7.19
CA LEU A 463 6.07 -38.17 -7.73
C LEU A 463 5.10 -36.98 -7.69
N LEU A 464 3.86 -37.17 -7.22
CA LEU A 464 2.79 -36.17 -7.28
C LEU A 464 2.57 -35.60 -8.70
N ALA A 465 2.83 -36.41 -9.71
CA ALA A 465 2.79 -36.05 -11.12
C ALA A 465 2.18 -37.18 -11.95
N LEU A 466 1.54 -36.82 -13.06
CA LEU A 466 1.01 -37.81 -13.99
C LEU A 466 2.16 -38.62 -14.62
N PRO A 467 1.95 -39.93 -14.83
CA PRO A 467 2.84 -40.77 -15.62
C PRO A 467 3.14 -40.21 -17.02
N GLU A 468 4.41 -40.24 -17.42
CA GLU A 468 4.92 -39.80 -18.73
C GLU A 468 5.83 -40.86 -19.35
N SER A 469 6.28 -40.64 -20.59
CA SER A 469 6.98 -41.63 -21.41
C SER A 469 8.32 -42.11 -20.84
N CYS A 470 8.91 -41.39 -19.88
CA CYS A 470 10.11 -41.81 -19.16
C CYS A 470 9.82 -42.41 -17.77
N HIS A 471 8.54 -42.53 -17.37
CA HIS A 471 8.17 -43.03 -16.06
C HIS A 471 8.00 -44.56 -16.09
N ASN A 472 8.76 -45.24 -15.25
CA ASN A 472 8.57 -46.64 -14.87
C ASN A 472 7.48 -46.69 -13.79
N ILE A 473 6.33 -47.25 -14.15
CA ILE A 473 5.14 -47.27 -13.31
C ILE A 473 5.10 -48.55 -12.48
N ALA A 474 4.99 -48.38 -11.17
CA ALA A 474 4.81 -49.50 -10.25
C ALA A 474 3.50 -49.36 -9.46
N VAL A 475 2.64 -50.36 -9.56
CA VAL A 475 1.50 -50.54 -8.66
C VAL A 475 1.88 -51.67 -7.70
N PRO A 476 2.17 -51.39 -6.42
CA PRO A 476 2.66 -52.41 -5.50
C PRO A 476 1.57 -53.42 -5.13
N ASN A 477 1.97 -54.56 -4.56
CA ASN A 477 1.05 -55.57 -4.02
C ASN A 477 0.14 -54.93 -2.96
N GLN A 478 -1.14 -55.25 -3.01
CA GLN A 478 -2.13 -54.71 -2.08
C GLN A 478 -2.67 -55.78 -1.14
N SER A 479 -3.01 -55.37 0.08
CA SER A 479 -3.65 -56.22 1.08
C SER A 479 -5.11 -56.53 0.74
N SER A 480 -5.74 -55.74 -0.14
CA SER A 480 -7.12 -55.92 -0.61
C SER A 480 -7.23 -55.53 -2.09
N PRO A 481 -8.23 -56.04 -2.84
CA PRO A 481 -8.43 -55.67 -4.25
C PRO A 481 -8.62 -54.16 -4.44
N ILE A 482 -7.77 -53.55 -5.25
CA ILE A 482 -7.88 -52.16 -5.69
C ILE A 482 -8.15 -52.05 -7.18
N GLU A 483 -8.81 -50.97 -7.60
CA GLU A 483 -9.02 -50.64 -9.00
C GLU A 483 -8.56 -49.21 -9.30
N ILE A 484 -7.65 -49.09 -10.26
CA ILE A 484 -7.17 -47.82 -10.79
C ILE A 484 -7.83 -47.61 -12.14
N ILE A 485 -8.47 -46.45 -12.33
CA ILE A 485 -9.31 -46.22 -13.51
C ILE A 485 -8.71 -45.14 -14.41
N LEU A 486 -8.43 -45.48 -15.67
CA LEU A 486 -8.14 -44.51 -16.73
C LEU A 486 -9.46 -44.18 -17.44
N GLN A 487 -9.98 -42.96 -17.24
CA GLN A 487 -11.20 -42.52 -17.91
C GLN A 487 -10.90 -41.56 -19.07
N SER A 488 -11.70 -41.69 -20.13
CA SER A 488 -11.87 -40.75 -21.26
C SER A 488 -10.73 -40.69 -22.29
N GLN A 489 -11.03 -40.00 -23.41
CA GLN A 489 -10.32 -39.83 -24.69
C GLN A 489 -8.86 -39.30 -24.61
N GLN A 490 -8.04 -39.84 -23.71
CA GLN A 490 -6.64 -39.48 -23.55
C GLN A 490 -5.74 -40.67 -23.86
N THR A 491 -4.60 -40.38 -24.47
CA THR A 491 -3.52 -41.34 -24.68
C THR A 491 -2.42 -41.07 -23.66
N TYR A 492 -2.13 -42.05 -22.82
CA TYR A 492 -1.05 -41.99 -21.84
C TYR A 492 0.13 -42.78 -22.38
N HIS A 493 1.32 -42.19 -22.30
CA HIS A 493 2.57 -42.85 -22.67
C HIS A 493 3.39 -43.07 -21.41
N ILE A 494 3.84 -44.30 -21.17
CA ILE A 494 4.70 -44.66 -20.04
C ILE A 494 5.87 -45.52 -20.51
N LYS A 495 6.95 -45.55 -19.73
CA LYS A 495 8.12 -46.36 -20.08
C LYS A 495 7.85 -47.84 -19.86
N SER A 496 7.52 -48.21 -18.63
CA SER A 496 7.21 -49.58 -18.22
C SER A 496 6.06 -49.59 -17.21
N LEU A 497 5.42 -50.75 -17.04
CA LEU A 497 4.32 -50.95 -16.10
C LEU A 497 4.48 -52.28 -15.35
N THR A 498 4.49 -52.21 -14.03
CA THR A 498 4.42 -53.38 -13.13
C THR A 498 3.15 -53.29 -12.30
N ILE A 499 2.34 -54.34 -12.29
CA ILE A 499 1.11 -54.44 -11.47
C ILE A 499 1.26 -55.59 -10.47
N GLY A 500 1.19 -55.26 -9.19
CA GLY A 500 1.24 -56.20 -8.08
C GLY A 500 -0.07 -56.99 -7.88
N THR A 501 -0.02 -57.97 -6.99
CA THR A 501 -1.20 -58.77 -6.62
C THR A 501 -2.28 -57.91 -5.98
N ASN A 502 -3.54 -58.29 -6.21
CA ASN A 502 -4.72 -57.55 -5.76
C ASN A 502 -4.84 -56.11 -6.28
N ALA A 503 -4.11 -55.73 -7.34
CA ALA A 503 -4.31 -54.48 -8.05
C ALA A 503 -4.84 -54.73 -9.46
N LYS A 504 -5.79 -53.91 -9.89
CA LYS A 504 -6.37 -53.96 -11.23
C LYS A 504 -6.29 -52.58 -11.88
N LEU A 505 -5.80 -52.53 -13.10
CA LEU A 505 -5.83 -51.33 -13.94
C LEU A 505 -6.96 -51.47 -14.97
N THR A 506 -7.95 -50.58 -14.90
CA THR A 506 -9.10 -50.58 -15.80
C THR A 506 -9.01 -49.40 -16.76
N VAL A 507 -8.76 -49.70 -18.04
CA VAL A 507 -8.74 -48.71 -19.12
C VAL A 507 -10.13 -48.63 -19.74
N ARG A 508 -10.86 -47.53 -19.52
CA ARG A 508 -12.20 -47.35 -20.09
C ARG A 508 -12.09 -46.74 -21.48
N HIS A 509 -12.63 -47.43 -22.48
CA HIS A 509 -12.69 -46.93 -23.85
C HIS A 509 -13.35 -45.53 -23.89
N PRO A 510 -12.80 -44.55 -24.64
CA PRO A 510 -11.70 -44.66 -25.62
C PRO A 510 -10.29 -44.26 -25.09
N ALA A 511 -9.98 -44.45 -23.81
CA ALA A 511 -8.62 -44.23 -23.30
C ALA A 511 -7.60 -45.22 -23.89
N LEU A 512 -6.35 -44.79 -24.09
CA LEU A 512 -5.22 -45.62 -24.50
C LEU A 512 -4.06 -45.49 -23.50
N LEU A 513 -3.42 -46.61 -23.17
CA LEU A 513 -2.18 -46.65 -22.40
C LEU A 513 -1.11 -47.34 -23.24
N LEU A 514 -0.08 -46.59 -23.64
CA LEU A 514 1.02 -47.05 -24.47
C LEU A 514 2.24 -47.24 -23.59
N VAL A 515 2.75 -48.47 -23.51
CA VAL A 515 3.91 -48.87 -22.70
C VAL A 515 5.08 -49.12 -23.63
N LYS A 516 6.14 -48.30 -23.53
CA LYS A 516 7.23 -48.30 -24.51
C LYS A 516 8.10 -49.56 -24.46
N ASP A 517 8.40 -50.07 -23.26
CA ASP A 517 9.30 -51.21 -23.06
C ASP A 517 8.57 -52.56 -23.05
N GLN A 518 7.28 -52.59 -23.45
CA GLN A 518 6.51 -53.82 -23.66
C GLN A 518 5.99 -53.82 -25.11
N GLU A 519 6.84 -54.26 -26.02
CA GLU A 519 6.41 -54.79 -27.33
C GLU A 519 5.93 -56.24 -27.19
#